data_AF-A0A2M8T690-F1
#
_entry.id   AF-A0A2M8T690-F1
#
_cell.length_a   1.000
_cell.length_b   1.000
_cell.length_c   1.000
_cell.angle_alpha   90.00
_cell.angle_beta   90.00
_cell.angle_gamma   90.00
#
_symmetry.space_group_name_H-M   'P 1'
#
loop_
_entity.id
_entity.type
_entity.pdbx_description
1 polymer ?
#
loop_
_entity_poly.entity_id
_entity_poly.type
_entity_poly.pdbx_seq_one_letter_code
_entity_poly.pdbx_strand_id
1 'polypeptide(L)'
;MNCILNKNQNIGFNKYDIVNKIIYTIRKAISEQNVNIWMSVFYSEDDIANEAQKSWFHKYFIELNVYEYKIEILNTDIKDCSINLKVRVLIKYRYFDDLDEIHIYKIKYVDLVKRWCVVWAEKVRKPFMKELGEVNSVNFNEDMDTSHSKWWENKILVEAARGSKDFLSSKIYARAITRNIRFREAHPALESVSILSNIMSIRVNNLALETFNENKLKFLSNVYNSFKDTVLVKLIRKDRNNTWSSKFVVPWYGFDEMYMLRDKNGIISCSCSSYMSFLASILRLGGIDSNDVIQIRLDNQDVLIVSINLENYLITSEKISKLTNKTLYHKYLINKAFSDSWFIGDDGRSNLGDHNRENFREKIENKSCIFKFKFKKNISSNNEKPIIPLNISNLTNVSNVYQLNTIIKQHIFELSRRYPESLYTWAKYAYQTLLVSKPESYVIWSLQNNIVKDTFSKMYSTEKFFNYVYNIKTSSIFIESDRIMTSDQVIRHNMGDEKSKSILLFIWFKLKESKNVFMIFTNKEHYCIWKNDYDWVIWSIELWKRVSSTEGKILLAFDDKYSYFPLLNKIENNKNKPIWWNILDKI
;
A
#
# COMPACT_ATOMS: atom_id res chain seq x y z
N MET A 1 29.57 -3.78 17.63
CA MET A 1 30.71 -2.93 18.03
C MET A 1 30.38 -2.29 19.35
N ASN A 2 31.09 -2.71 20.40
CA ASN A 2 30.97 -2.14 21.74
C ASN A 2 31.48 -0.71 21.70
N CYS A 3 30.60 0.28 21.93
CA CYS A 3 31.01 1.63 22.26
C CYS A 3 31.74 1.60 23.61
N ILE A 4 33.06 1.41 23.56
CA ILE A 4 33.95 1.85 24.62
C ILE A 4 33.99 3.37 24.49
N LEU A 5 32.97 4.03 25.03
CA LEU A 5 33.10 5.42 25.42
C LEU A 5 34.08 5.42 26.59
N ASN A 6 35.27 5.97 26.35
CA ASN A 6 36.20 6.34 27.41
C ASN A 6 35.43 7.15 28.47
N LYS A 7 35.26 6.54 29.65
CA LYS A 7 34.62 7.12 30.85
C LYS A 7 35.34 8.36 31.42
N ASN A 8 36.39 8.86 30.76
CA ASN A 8 37.23 9.96 31.23
C ASN A 8 37.17 11.25 30.39
N GLN A 9 36.13 11.42 29.56
CA GLN A 9 35.77 12.74 29.01
C GLN A 9 34.36 13.13 29.43
N ASN A 10 34.13 13.22 30.74
CA ASN A 10 33.15 14.16 31.31
C ASN A 10 33.67 15.59 31.14
N ILE A 11 33.93 16.01 29.90
CA ILE A 11 34.03 17.43 29.58
C ILE A 11 32.61 17.95 29.75
N GLY A 12 32.44 18.93 30.65
CA GLY A 12 31.16 19.62 30.85
C GLY A 12 30.73 20.30 29.56
N PHE A 13 30.04 19.57 28.69
CA PHE A 13 29.46 20.12 27.48
C PHE A 13 28.20 20.88 27.87
N ASN A 14 28.26 22.21 27.75
CA ASN A 14 27.09 23.03 27.90
C ASN A 14 26.15 22.77 26.70
N LYS A 15 25.11 21.98 26.94
CA LYS A 15 24.07 21.65 25.94
C LYS A 15 23.49 22.90 25.28
N TYR A 16 23.39 24.00 26.03
CA TYR A 16 22.87 25.26 25.52
C TYR A 16 23.78 25.84 24.44
N ASP A 17 25.11 25.73 24.57
CA ASP A 17 26.05 26.24 23.58
C ASP A 17 25.97 25.45 22.27
N ILE A 18 25.82 24.12 22.36
CA ILE A 18 25.64 23.25 21.18
C ILE A 18 24.34 23.60 20.45
N VAL A 19 23.22 23.66 21.19
CA VAL A 19 21.91 24.00 20.62
C VAL A 19 21.92 25.40 20.01
N ASN A 20 22.45 26.39 20.72
CA ASN A 20 22.54 27.77 20.24
C ASN A 20 23.38 27.86 18.96
N LYS A 21 24.51 27.14 18.88
CA LYS A 21 25.35 27.10 17.68
C LYS A 21 24.62 26.47 16.49
N ILE A 22 23.90 25.37 16.70
CA ILE A 22 23.10 24.72 15.64
C ILE A 22 22.00 25.65 15.16
N ILE A 23 21.22 26.25 16.07
CA ILE A 23 20.14 27.18 15.71
C ILE A 23 20.68 28.42 15.02
N TYR A 24 21.79 29.00 15.50
CA TYR A 24 22.45 30.12 14.85
C TYR A 24 22.85 29.77 13.41
N THR A 25 23.43 28.59 13.20
CA THR A 25 23.86 28.15 11.86
C THR A 25 22.67 27.92 10.92
N ILE A 26 21.57 27.35 11.43
CA ILE A 26 20.32 27.21 10.67
C ILE A 26 19.76 28.57 10.27
N ARG A 27 19.69 29.53 11.21
CA ARG A 27 19.21 30.89 10.93
C ARG A 27 20.09 31.57 9.89
N LYS A 28 21.42 31.47 10.05
CA LYS A 28 22.40 32.00 9.10
C LYS A 28 22.21 31.41 7.69
N ALA A 29 22.03 30.09 7.59
CA ALA A 29 21.77 29.43 6.32
C ALA A 29 20.53 29.98 5.62
N ILE A 30 19.43 30.19 6.37
CA ILE A 30 18.18 30.73 5.83
C ILE A 30 18.34 32.20 5.42
N SER A 31 18.91 33.07 6.27
CA SER A 31 19.08 34.49 5.94
C SER A 31 20.01 34.72 4.76
N GLU A 32 21.08 33.93 4.65
CA GLU A 32 22.04 34.03 3.55
C GLU A 32 21.61 33.19 2.34
N GLN A 33 20.48 32.48 2.41
CA GLN A 33 20.00 31.54 1.40
C GLN A 33 21.10 30.55 0.94
N ASN A 34 21.95 30.13 1.89
CA ASN A 34 23.19 29.41 1.59
C ASN A 34 23.06 27.91 1.91
N VAL A 35 22.94 27.13 0.84
CA VAL A 35 22.79 25.67 0.94
C VAL A 35 24.02 24.99 1.57
N ASN A 36 25.23 25.53 1.40
CA ASN A 36 26.43 24.93 1.98
C ASN A 36 26.46 25.09 3.51
N ILE A 37 26.00 26.24 4.02
CA ILE A 37 25.83 26.46 5.46
C ILE A 37 24.73 25.54 6.00
N TRP A 38 23.62 25.41 5.27
CA TRP A 38 22.55 24.47 5.61
C TRP A 38 23.08 23.03 5.75
N MET A 39 23.74 22.52 4.71
CA MET A 39 24.30 21.17 4.70
C MET A 39 25.42 20.98 5.73
N SER A 40 26.00 22.05 6.26
CA SER A 40 26.97 21.96 7.37
C SER A 40 26.33 21.58 8.71
N VAL A 41 25.01 21.77 8.86
CA VAL A 41 24.27 21.44 10.08
C VAL A 41 23.87 19.97 10.11
N PHE A 42 23.49 19.43 8.95
CA PHE A 42 22.95 18.08 8.81
C PHE A 42 24.05 17.08 8.47
N TYR A 43 23.94 15.87 9.01
CA TYR A 43 24.80 14.75 8.65
C TYR A 43 23.95 13.54 8.26
N SER A 44 24.20 13.02 7.06
CA SER A 44 23.67 11.73 6.59
C SER A 44 24.75 10.98 5.83
N GLU A 45 24.88 9.68 6.09
CA GLU A 45 25.74 8.77 5.32
C GLU A 45 25.13 8.40 3.96
N ASP A 46 23.83 8.67 3.78
CA ASP A 46 23.08 8.37 2.58
C ASP A 46 23.14 9.56 1.61
N ASP A 47 23.86 9.38 0.50
CA ASP A 47 24.02 10.36 -0.58
C ASP A 47 22.67 10.87 -1.10
N ILE A 48 21.69 9.97 -1.23
CA ILE A 48 20.35 10.32 -1.70
C ILE A 48 19.61 11.20 -0.69
N ALA A 49 19.78 10.95 0.61
CA ALA A 49 19.18 11.77 1.65
C ALA A 49 19.80 13.18 1.69
N ASN A 50 21.12 13.27 1.49
CA ASN A 50 21.81 14.55 1.37
C ASN A 50 21.30 15.37 0.16
N GLU A 51 21.17 14.74 -1.01
CA GLU A 51 20.64 15.41 -2.21
C GLU A 51 19.16 15.81 -2.05
N ALA A 52 18.34 14.97 -1.40
CA ALA A 52 16.96 15.33 -1.09
C ALA A 52 16.87 16.53 -0.15
N GLN A 53 17.73 16.59 0.88
CA GLN A 53 17.80 17.70 1.83
C GLN A 53 18.26 19.00 1.15
N LYS A 54 19.27 18.92 0.28
CA LYS A 54 19.77 20.03 -0.54
C LYS A 54 18.69 20.55 -1.47
N SER A 55 18.02 19.65 -2.20
CA SER A 55 16.91 20.01 -3.09
C SER A 55 15.76 20.65 -2.32
N TRP A 56 15.42 20.14 -1.14
CA TRP A 56 14.37 20.72 -0.30
C TRP A 56 14.71 22.15 0.10
N PHE A 57 15.94 22.40 0.60
CA PHE A 57 16.36 23.75 0.98
C PHE A 57 16.34 24.71 -0.22
N HIS A 58 16.91 24.28 -1.35
CA HIS A 58 16.93 25.09 -2.57
C HIS A 58 15.51 25.46 -3.04
N LYS A 59 14.61 24.48 -3.10
CA LYS A 59 13.23 24.72 -3.54
C LYS A 59 12.50 25.62 -2.56
N TYR A 60 12.49 25.29 -1.27
CA TYR A 60 11.61 25.97 -0.33
C TYR A 60 12.17 27.29 0.20
N PHE A 61 13.49 27.46 0.36
CA PHE A 61 14.03 28.70 0.94
C PHE A 61 14.57 29.68 -0.09
N ILE A 62 15.16 29.17 -1.18
CA ILE A 62 15.81 29.99 -2.21
C ILE A 62 14.79 30.35 -3.31
N GLU A 63 14.25 29.34 -4.02
CA GLU A 63 13.37 29.59 -5.17
C GLU A 63 12.05 30.27 -4.78
N LEU A 64 11.43 29.87 -3.67
CA LEU A 64 10.13 30.42 -3.23
C LEU A 64 10.26 31.75 -2.46
N ASN A 65 11.49 32.27 -2.32
CA ASN A 65 11.82 33.58 -1.76
C ASN A 65 11.20 33.85 -0.38
N VAL A 66 11.87 33.32 0.65
CA VAL A 66 11.55 33.60 2.06
C VAL A 66 11.96 35.02 2.40
N TYR A 67 11.01 35.82 2.90
CA TYR A 67 11.29 37.20 3.32
C TYR A 67 11.30 37.38 4.85
N GLU A 68 10.67 36.47 5.60
CA GLU A 68 10.67 36.48 7.06
C GLU A 68 10.71 35.04 7.58
N TYR A 69 11.47 34.80 8.65
CA TYR A 69 11.51 33.52 9.33
C TYR A 69 11.71 33.69 10.84
N LYS A 70 11.17 32.76 11.61
CA LYS A 70 11.38 32.67 13.06
C LYS A 70 11.56 31.21 13.46
N ILE A 71 12.60 30.96 14.27
CA ILE A 71 12.86 29.63 14.84
C ILE A 71 12.87 29.76 16.35
N GLU A 72 11.92 29.12 17.00
CA GLU A 72 11.74 29.13 18.45
C GLU A 72 12.11 27.77 19.04
N ILE A 73 12.95 27.75 20.06
CA ILE A 73 13.26 26.52 20.81
C ILE A 73 12.09 26.28 21.77
N LEU A 74 11.40 25.15 21.62
CA LEU A 74 10.28 24.77 22.47
C LEU A 74 10.72 23.88 23.63
N ASN A 75 11.62 22.93 23.37
CA ASN A 75 12.14 22.03 24.38
C ASN A 75 13.51 21.46 23.97
N THR A 76 14.32 21.11 24.95
CA THR A 76 15.61 20.44 24.79
C THR A 76 15.75 19.33 25.84
N ASP A 77 15.91 18.10 25.38
CA ASP A 77 16.11 16.93 26.22
C ASP A 77 17.41 16.21 25.85
N ILE A 78 18.05 15.55 26.82
CA ILE A 78 19.28 14.78 26.61
C ILE A 78 18.98 13.31 26.85
N LYS A 79 19.27 12.47 25.86
CA LYS A 79 19.10 11.03 25.95
C LYS A 79 20.18 10.30 25.17
N ASP A 80 20.82 9.29 25.77
CA ASP A 80 21.79 8.39 25.14
C ASP A 80 22.90 9.14 24.34
N CYS A 81 23.57 10.10 24.99
CA CYS A 81 24.61 10.95 24.37
C CYS A 81 24.12 11.75 23.14
N SER A 82 22.81 12.02 23.05
CA SER A 82 22.20 12.85 22.01
C SER A 82 21.28 13.90 22.61
N ILE A 83 21.14 15.02 21.91
CA ILE A 83 20.22 16.10 22.27
C ILE A 83 18.99 15.99 21.37
N ASN A 84 17.81 15.83 21.96
CA ASN A 84 16.53 15.95 21.27
C ASN A 84 16.07 17.40 21.40
N LEU A 85 16.09 18.13 20.29
CA LEU A 85 15.73 19.53 20.20
C LEU A 85 14.39 19.68 19.50
N LYS A 86 13.38 20.19 20.20
CA LYS A 86 12.06 20.49 19.63
C LYS A 86 11.98 21.98 19.32
N VAL A 87 11.69 22.32 18.07
CA VAL A 87 11.62 23.71 17.58
C VAL A 87 10.31 23.99 16.87
N ARG A 88 9.84 25.24 16.95
CA ARG A 88 8.82 25.79 16.05
C ARG A 88 9.51 26.57 14.94
N VAL A 89 9.15 26.29 13.71
CA VAL A 89 9.64 26.96 12.51
C VAL A 89 8.49 27.71 11.87
N LEU A 90 8.60 29.04 11.83
CA LEU A 90 7.69 29.96 11.14
C LEU A 90 8.40 30.54 9.93
N ILE A 91 7.79 30.46 8.76
CA ILE A 91 8.34 31.00 7.51
C ILE A 91 7.24 31.75 6.79
N LYS A 92 7.51 32.99 6.38
CA LYS A 92 6.62 33.75 5.50
C LYS A 92 7.17 33.82 4.10
N TYR A 93 6.30 33.53 3.14
CA TYR A 93 6.60 33.54 1.71
C TYR A 93 5.88 34.68 1.03
N ARG A 94 6.52 35.29 0.03
CA ARG A 94 5.94 36.46 -0.63
C ARG A 94 4.63 36.16 -1.37
N TYR A 95 4.51 34.94 -1.90
CA TYR A 95 3.41 34.53 -2.79
C TYR A 95 2.65 33.30 -2.31
N PHE A 96 3.03 32.73 -1.16
CA PHE A 96 2.48 31.50 -0.63
C PHE A 96 2.01 31.66 0.80
N ASP A 97 1.16 30.75 1.24
CA ASP A 97 0.71 30.69 2.63
C ASP A 97 1.89 30.43 3.57
N ASP A 98 1.83 31.06 4.75
CA ASP A 98 2.86 30.93 5.77
C ASP A 98 3.03 29.47 6.21
N LEU A 99 4.28 29.09 6.49
CA LEU A 99 4.62 27.81 7.08
C LEU A 99 4.71 27.95 8.58
N ASP A 100 3.92 27.18 9.32
CA ASP A 100 4.06 27.03 10.77
C ASP A 100 4.14 25.55 11.12
N GLU A 101 5.34 25.10 11.51
CA GLU A 101 5.65 23.70 11.74
C GLU A 101 6.42 23.49 13.04
N ILE A 102 6.31 22.27 13.56
CA ILE A 102 7.09 21.83 14.72
C ILE A 102 8.01 20.72 14.24
N HIS A 103 9.30 20.86 14.49
CA HIS A 103 10.33 19.90 14.11
C HIS A 103 11.02 19.36 15.35
N ILE A 104 11.44 18.09 15.29
CA ILE A 104 12.28 17.43 16.28
C ILE A 104 13.60 17.10 15.60
N TYR A 105 14.68 17.68 16.11
CA TYR A 105 16.04 17.41 15.66
C TYR A 105 16.76 16.55 16.69
N LYS A 106 17.37 15.44 16.24
CA LYS A 106 18.31 14.67 17.05
C LYS A 106 19.72 15.11 16.71
N ILE A 107 20.43 15.62 17.70
CA ILE A 107 21.79 16.15 17.56
C ILE A 107 22.76 15.18 18.22
N LYS A 108 23.82 14.81 17.49
CA LYS A 108 24.90 13.95 17.98
C LYS A 108 26.26 14.49 17.54
N TYR A 109 27.29 14.19 18.32
CA TYR A 109 28.66 14.33 17.86
C TYR A 109 28.94 13.23 16.83
N VAL A 110 29.48 13.62 15.68
CA VAL A 110 29.82 12.71 14.58
C VAL A 110 31.33 12.73 14.40
N ASP A 111 32.00 11.62 14.73
CA ASP A 111 33.46 11.53 14.74
C ASP A 111 34.09 11.79 13.36
N LEU A 112 33.44 11.32 12.29
CA LEU A 112 33.91 11.49 10.91
C LEU A 112 34.06 12.98 10.51
N VAL A 113 33.18 13.85 11.01
CA VAL A 113 33.22 15.30 10.76
C VAL A 113 33.66 16.11 11.98
N LYS A 114 34.03 15.43 13.07
CA LYS A 114 34.53 15.99 14.35
C LYS A 114 33.69 17.13 14.92
N ARG A 115 32.36 17.07 14.80
CA ARG A 115 31.44 18.11 15.28
C ARG A 115 30.06 17.57 15.64
N TRP A 116 29.28 18.38 16.35
CA TRP A 116 27.85 18.14 16.58
C TRP A 116 27.05 18.47 15.33
N CYS A 117 26.21 17.53 14.89
CA CYS A 117 25.35 17.65 13.72
C CYS A 117 23.93 17.19 14.05
N VAL A 118 22.95 17.70 13.29
CA VAL A 118 21.62 17.12 13.21
C VAL A 118 21.73 15.83 12.39
N VAL A 119 21.59 14.69 13.06
CA VAL A 119 21.66 13.35 12.44
C VAL A 119 20.27 12.80 12.09
N TRP A 120 19.23 13.46 12.59
CA TRP A 120 17.84 13.10 12.31
C TRP A 120 16.95 14.33 12.46
N ALA A 121 16.00 14.48 11.55
CA ALA A 121 14.98 15.50 11.60
C ALA A 121 13.62 14.88 11.31
N GLU A 122 12.63 15.24 12.12
CA GLU A 122 11.26 14.77 11.97
C GLU A 122 10.28 15.91 12.19
N LYS A 123 9.32 16.05 11.29
CA LYS A 123 8.23 17.01 11.39
C LYS A 123 7.08 16.41 12.20
N VAL A 124 6.62 17.13 13.21
CA VAL A 124 5.45 16.76 14.02
C VAL A 124 4.19 17.14 13.25
N ARG A 125 3.37 16.14 12.93
CA ARG A 125 2.10 16.34 12.21
C ARG A 125 1.06 16.99 13.13
N LYS A 126 0.61 18.19 12.76
CA LYS A 126 -0.46 18.89 13.48
C LYS A 126 -1.82 18.22 13.22
N PRO A 127 -2.72 18.18 14.21
CA PRO A 127 -4.09 17.75 13.99
C PRO A 127 -4.80 18.74 13.04
N PHE A 128 -5.75 18.23 12.28
CA PHE A 128 -6.57 19.00 11.37
C PHE A 128 -7.93 19.29 11.98
N MET A 129 -8.35 20.56 11.97
CA MET A 129 -9.66 21.00 12.46
C MET A 129 -10.04 20.38 13.81
N LYS A 130 -9.17 20.56 14.82
CA LYS A 130 -9.35 20.00 16.18
C LYS A 130 -10.59 20.59 16.87
N GLU A 131 -10.98 21.79 16.48
CA GLU A 131 -12.16 22.51 16.94
C GLU A 131 -13.48 21.81 16.58
N LEU A 132 -13.49 20.87 15.64
CA LEU A 132 -14.69 20.10 15.29
C LEU A 132 -15.00 18.97 16.30
N GLY A 133 -14.37 18.97 17.47
CA GLY A 133 -14.61 18.00 18.55
C GLY A 133 -13.58 16.87 18.62
N GLU A 134 -13.78 15.95 19.56
CA GLU A 134 -12.86 14.82 19.80
C GLU A 134 -12.73 13.90 18.58
N VAL A 135 -11.57 13.25 18.49
CA VAL A 135 -11.24 12.30 17.43
C VAL A 135 -11.54 10.91 17.97
N ASN A 136 -12.31 10.12 17.23
CA ASN A 136 -12.53 8.74 17.59
C ASN A 136 -11.19 8.00 17.66
N SER A 137 -10.90 7.39 18.81
CA SER A 137 -9.77 6.49 18.96
C SER A 137 -10.00 5.27 18.06
N VAL A 138 -9.08 5.03 17.13
CA VAL A 138 -9.13 3.84 16.29
C VAL A 138 -8.37 2.71 16.96
N ASN A 139 -9.01 1.54 17.06
CA ASN A 139 -8.40 0.39 17.69
C ASN A 139 -7.76 -0.55 16.66
N PHE A 140 -6.46 -0.38 16.44
CA PHE A 140 -5.70 -1.30 15.60
C PHE A 140 -5.53 -2.69 16.20
N ASN A 141 -5.88 -2.92 17.46
CA ASN A 141 -5.70 -4.20 18.16
C ASN A 141 -7.00 -4.99 18.33
N GLU A 142 -8.12 -4.55 17.74
CA GLU A 142 -9.33 -5.39 17.74
C GLU A 142 -9.06 -6.67 16.94
N ASP A 143 -9.02 -7.79 17.66
CA ASP A 143 -9.08 -9.12 17.07
C ASP A 143 -10.47 -9.26 16.43
N MET A 144 -10.54 -8.93 15.14
CA MET A 144 -11.71 -9.24 14.34
C MET A 144 -11.89 -10.76 14.30
N ASP A 145 -13.13 -11.19 14.53
CA ASP A 145 -13.48 -12.59 14.56
C ASP A 145 -13.06 -13.28 13.25
N THR A 146 -12.13 -14.23 13.38
CA THR A 146 -11.62 -15.03 12.26
C THR A 146 -12.48 -16.26 12.01
N SER A 147 -13.54 -16.49 12.80
CA SER A 147 -14.55 -17.54 12.61
C SER A 147 -15.50 -17.22 11.44
N HIS A 148 -14.93 -16.81 10.32
CA HIS A 148 -15.68 -16.65 9.10
C HIS A 148 -16.20 -17.99 8.61
N SER A 149 -17.40 -17.95 8.03
CA SER A 149 -17.88 -19.04 7.19
C SER A 149 -16.84 -19.35 6.12
N LYS A 150 -16.74 -20.64 5.78
CA LYS A 150 -15.81 -21.09 4.76
C LYS A 150 -16.14 -20.36 3.46
N TRP A 151 -15.12 -19.94 2.70
CA TRP A 151 -15.32 -19.02 1.57
C TRP A 151 -16.30 -19.55 0.50
N TRP A 152 -16.42 -20.87 0.37
CA TRP A 152 -17.36 -21.53 -0.54
C TRP A 152 -18.82 -21.57 -0.03
N GLU A 153 -19.06 -21.24 1.23
CA GLU A 153 -20.39 -21.20 1.85
C GLU A 153 -21.08 -19.84 1.67
N ASN A 154 -20.33 -18.80 1.29
CA ASN A 154 -20.88 -17.49 0.99
C ASN A 154 -21.57 -17.48 -0.38
N LYS A 155 -22.83 -17.96 -0.41
CA LYS A 155 -23.64 -18.07 -1.62
C LYS A 155 -23.80 -16.75 -2.37
N ILE A 156 -23.87 -15.62 -1.65
CA ILE A 156 -24.02 -14.28 -2.24
C ILE A 156 -22.79 -13.97 -3.11
N LEU A 157 -21.59 -14.12 -2.55
CA LEU A 157 -20.35 -13.84 -3.29
C LEU A 157 -20.09 -14.85 -4.40
N VAL A 158 -20.37 -16.13 -4.16
CA VAL A 158 -20.24 -17.18 -5.17
C VAL A 158 -21.14 -16.90 -6.37
N GLU A 159 -22.40 -16.51 -6.15
CA GLU A 159 -23.34 -16.18 -7.23
C GLU A 159 -22.95 -14.89 -7.97
N ALA A 160 -22.44 -13.89 -7.25
CA ALA A 160 -21.95 -12.66 -7.85
C ALA A 160 -20.71 -12.91 -8.76
N ALA A 161 -19.83 -13.82 -8.36
CA ALA A 161 -18.66 -14.22 -9.14
C ALA A 161 -19.00 -15.17 -10.29
N ARG A 162 -20.09 -15.95 -10.19
CA ARG A 162 -20.53 -16.92 -11.19
C ARG A 162 -20.78 -16.26 -12.56
N GLY A 163 -20.25 -16.89 -13.60
CA GLY A 163 -20.34 -16.39 -14.97
C GLY A 163 -19.46 -15.18 -15.29
N SER A 164 -18.55 -14.79 -14.38
CA SER A 164 -17.51 -13.81 -14.70
C SER A 164 -16.65 -14.28 -15.86
N LYS A 165 -16.44 -13.41 -16.86
CA LYS A 165 -15.55 -13.66 -18.00
C LYS A 165 -14.28 -12.84 -17.83
N ASP A 166 -13.17 -13.49 -17.51
CA ASP A 166 -11.86 -12.82 -17.43
C ASP A 166 -11.08 -13.14 -18.73
N PHE A 167 -11.13 -12.27 -19.74
CA PHE A 167 -10.60 -12.57 -21.09
C PHE A 167 -9.06 -12.59 -21.16
N LEU A 168 -8.36 -11.69 -20.45
CA LEU A 168 -6.90 -11.63 -20.45
C LEU A 168 -6.26 -12.90 -19.89
N SER A 169 -5.05 -13.25 -20.34
CA SER A 169 -4.33 -14.41 -19.79
C SER A 169 -3.99 -14.24 -18.30
N SER A 170 -3.85 -15.35 -17.57
CA SER A 170 -3.43 -15.36 -16.16
C SER A 170 -2.08 -14.66 -15.94
N LYS A 171 -1.16 -14.74 -16.91
CA LYS A 171 0.11 -14.00 -16.90
C LYS A 171 -0.07 -12.47 -16.87
N ILE A 172 -1.12 -11.96 -17.50
CA ILE A 172 -1.43 -10.53 -17.51
C ILE A 172 -2.04 -10.13 -16.17
N TYR A 173 -3.00 -10.90 -15.65
CA TYR A 173 -3.61 -10.64 -14.34
C TYR A 173 -2.63 -10.78 -13.17
N ALA A 174 -1.59 -11.61 -13.29
CA ALA A 174 -0.53 -11.71 -12.29
C ALA A 174 0.16 -10.35 -11.99
N ARG A 175 0.12 -9.40 -12.94
CA ARG A 175 0.64 -8.03 -12.75
C ARG A 175 -0.20 -7.21 -11.76
N ALA A 176 -1.43 -7.60 -11.47
CA ALA A 176 -2.30 -6.94 -10.50
C ALA A 176 -1.88 -7.23 -9.05
N ILE A 177 -1.25 -8.39 -8.83
CA ILE A 177 -0.84 -8.87 -7.51
C ILE A 177 0.32 -8.03 -7.00
N THR A 178 1.29 -7.75 -7.89
CA THR A 178 2.38 -6.84 -7.52
C THR A 178 1.88 -5.42 -7.36
N ARG A 179 2.28 -4.85 -6.25
CA ARG A 179 1.93 -3.49 -5.89
C ARG A 179 3.08 -2.54 -6.26
N ASN A 180 4.26 -3.05 -6.60
CA ASN A 180 5.40 -2.18 -6.90
C ASN A 180 5.09 -1.24 -8.09
N ILE A 181 5.31 0.06 -7.87
CA ILE A 181 4.97 1.13 -8.81
C ILE A 181 5.64 0.97 -10.17
N ARG A 182 6.86 0.43 -10.23
CA ARG A 182 7.59 0.20 -11.50
C ARG A 182 6.83 -0.77 -12.41
N PHE A 183 6.18 -1.76 -11.83
CA PHE A 183 5.35 -2.70 -12.58
C PHE A 183 3.98 -2.09 -12.94
N ARG A 184 3.44 -1.20 -12.09
CA ARG A 184 2.16 -0.52 -12.33
C ARG A 184 2.24 0.63 -13.33
N GLU A 185 3.42 1.21 -13.54
CA GLU A 185 3.65 2.15 -14.64
C GLU A 185 3.34 1.55 -16.01
N ALA A 186 3.44 0.22 -16.14
CA ALA A 186 3.01 -0.50 -17.33
C ALA A 186 1.50 -0.40 -17.60
N HIS A 187 0.64 -0.17 -16.58
CA HIS A 187 -0.81 -0.07 -16.77
C HIS A 187 -1.48 0.88 -15.75
N PRO A 188 -1.94 2.08 -16.15
CA PRO A 188 -2.50 3.08 -15.24
C PRO A 188 -3.73 2.65 -14.45
N ALA A 189 -4.55 1.72 -14.97
CA ALA A 189 -5.68 1.15 -14.20
C ALA A 189 -5.25 0.50 -12.87
N LEU A 190 -4.00 0.03 -12.77
CA LEU A 190 -3.48 -0.56 -11.53
C LEU A 190 -3.37 0.47 -10.39
N GLU A 191 -3.50 1.75 -10.70
CA GLU A 191 -3.63 2.83 -9.73
C GLU A 191 -5.02 2.91 -9.10
N SER A 192 -6.09 2.80 -9.89
CA SER A 192 -7.46 2.72 -9.34
C SER A 192 -7.68 1.42 -8.57
N VAL A 193 -7.10 0.32 -9.08
CA VAL A 193 -7.13 -1.02 -8.48
C VAL A 193 -6.49 -1.07 -7.10
N SER A 194 -5.52 -0.20 -6.82
CA SER A 194 -4.96 0.00 -5.48
C SER A 194 -6.05 0.34 -4.47
N ILE A 195 -6.83 1.39 -4.79
CA ILE A 195 -7.90 1.92 -3.95
C ILE A 195 -9.00 0.86 -3.80
N LEU A 196 -9.45 0.28 -4.92
CA LEU A 196 -10.50 -0.75 -4.90
C LEU A 196 -10.13 -1.97 -4.04
N SER A 197 -8.88 -2.44 -4.12
CA SER A 197 -8.47 -3.59 -3.32
C SER A 197 -8.41 -3.30 -1.82
N ASN A 198 -8.15 -2.06 -1.43
CA ASN A 198 -8.26 -1.62 -0.04
C ASN A 198 -9.74 -1.48 0.37
N ILE A 199 -10.61 -0.94 -0.50
CA ILE A 199 -12.06 -0.89 -0.27
C ILE A 199 -12.66 -2.29 -0.03
N MET A 200 -12.10 -3.34 -0.65
CA MET A 200 -12.53 -4.72 -0.42
C MET A 200 -12.02 -5.33 0.89
N SER A 201 -11.07 -4.71 1.59
CA SER A 201 -10.50 -5.22 2.85
C SER A 201 -11.46 -4.99 4.01
N ILE A 202 -11.78 -6.05 4.76
CA ILE A 202 -12.62 -5.93 5.94
C ILE A 202 -11.97 -5.07 7.03
N ARG A 203 -10.62 -5.07 7.14
CA ARG A 203 -9.90 -4.16 8.04
C ARG A 203 -10.14 -2.71 7.68
N VAL A 204 -10.02 -2.37 6.41
CA VAL A 204 -10.26 -1.00 5.95
C VAL A 204 -11.73 -0.61 6.14
N ASN A 205 -12.66 -1.54 5.97
CA ASN A 205 -14.08 -1.32 6.26
C ASN A 205 -14.34 -1.03 7.75
N ASN A 206 -13.70 -1.77 8.67
CA ASN A 206 -13.83 -1.51 10.12
C ASN A 206 -13.32 -0.12 10.47
N LEU A 207 -12.13 0.22 9.98
CA LEU A 207 -11.51 1.53 10.18
C LEU A 207 -12.37 2.68 9.63
N ALA A 208 -13.05 2.46 8.50
CA ALA A 208 -13.98 3.43 7.95
C ALA A 208 -15.21 3.63 8.84
N LEU A 209 -15.75 2.55 9.43
CA LEU A 209 -16.86 2.63 10.39
C LEU A 209 -16.45 3.33 11.69
N GLU A 210 -15.29 3.00 12.26
CA GLU A 210 -14.77 3.63 13.49
C GLU A 210 -14.54 5.13 13.34
N THR A 211 -14.12 5.57 12.16
CA THR A 211 -13.84 6.98 11.87
C THR A 211 -15.06 7.75 11.37
N PHE A 212 -16.15 7.06 11.02
CA PHE A 212 -17.31 7.61 10.31
C PHE A 212 -17.95 8.82 11.03
N ASN A 213 -18.41 9.78 10.22
CA ASN A 213 -19.26 10.87 10.67
C ASN A 213 -20.15 11.34 9.50
N GLU A 214 -21.42 11.65 9.76
CA GLU A 214 -22.34 12.15 8.74
C GLU A 214 -21.87 13.49 8.14
N ASN A 215 -21.24 14.35 8.95
CA ASN A 215 -20.59 15.54 8.45
C ASN A 215 -19.27 15.15 7.77
N LYS A 216 -19.25 15.21 6.43
CA LYS A 216 -18.09 14.86 5.60
C LYS A 216 -16.79 15.56 6.02
N LEU A 217 -16.85 16.82 6.47
CA LEU A 217 -15.65 17.55 6.91
C LEU A 217 -15.14 17.05 8.26
N LYS A 218 -16.04 16.76 9.19
CA LYS A 218 -15.70 16.09 10.44
C LYS A 218 -15.16 14.68 10.18
N PHE A 219 -15.74 13.95 9.24
CA PHE A 219 -15.25 12.64 8.83
C PHE A 219 -13.82 12.70 8.28
N LEU A 220 -13.52 13.62 7.36
CA LEU A 220 -12.16 13.86 6.86
C LEU A 220 -11.18 14.19 8.00
N SER A 221 -11.60 15.00 8.97
CA SER A 221 -10.82 15.32 10.17
C SER A 221 -10.56 14.08 11.03
N ASN A 222 -11.59 13.27 11.31
CA ASN A 222 -11.44 12.02 12.06
C ASN A 222 -10.43 11.09 11.37
N VAL A 223 -10.62 10.82 10.07
CA VAL A 223 -9.73 9.95 9.29
C VAL A 223 -8.28 10.43 9.37
N TYR A 224 -7.99 11.70 9.06
CA TYR A 224 -6.61 12.18 9.12
C TYR A 224 -6.02 12.11 10.54
N ASN A 225 -6.78 12.55 11.54
CA ASN A 225 -6.28 12.63 12.91
C ASN A 225 -6.08 11.25 13.56
N SER A 226 -6.90 10.25 13.23
CA SER A 226 -6.74 8.89 13.73
C SER A 226 -5.53 8.16 13.14
N PHE A 227 -5.09 8.54 11.92
CA PHE A 227 -4.01 7.85 11.21
C PHE A 227 -2.68 8.61 11.14
N LYS A 228 -2.66 9.91 11.43
CA LYS A 228 -1.45 10.74 11.24
C LYS A 228 -0.24 10.27 12.04
N ASP A 229 -0.41 9.66 13.21
CA ASP A 229 0.72 9.24 14.06
C ASP A 229 0.97 7.72 14.03
N THR A 230 0.04 6.95 13.47
CA THR A 230 0.10 5.48 13.38
C THR A 230 0.52 4.99 12.00
N VAL A 231 0.07 5.65 10.93
CA VAL A 231 0.43 5.31 9.54
C VAL A 231 1.39 6.36 8.99
N LEU A 232 2.66 5.99 8.92
CA LEU A 232 3.75 6.91 8.58
C LEU A 232 4.36 6.59 7.22
N VAL A 233 4.63 7.65 6.45
CA VAL A 233 5.39 7.53 5.20
C VAL A 233 6.87 7.47 5.55
N LYS A 234 7.32 6.29 5.95
CA LYS A 234 8.65 6.01 6.47
C LYS A 234 9.09 4.64 6.00
N LEU A 235 10.29 4.52 5.43
CA LEU A 235 10.82 3.24 4.96
C LEU A 235 12.19 3.02 5.58
N ILE A 236 12.32 1.95 6.37
CA ILE A 236 13.56 1.64 7.07
C ILE A 236 14.53 0.98 6.09
N ARG A 237 15.67 1.64 5.82
CA ARG A 237 16.79 1.12 5.02
C ARG A 237 17.91 0.71 5.97
N LYS A 238 17.83 -0.52 6.49
CA LYS A 238 18.86 -1.08 7.40
C LYS A 238 20.24 -1.08 6.76
N ASP A 239 20.31 -1.31 5.45
CA ASP A 239 21.54 -1.31 4.64
C ASP A 239 22.21 0.07 4.56
N ARG A 240 21.46 1.15 4.78
CA ARG A 240 21.95 2.54 4.73
C ARG A 240 21.86 3.27 6.07
N ASN A 241 21.51 2.54 7.13
CA ASN A 241 21.28 3.08 8.47
C ASN A 241 20.39 4.35 8.49
N ASN A 242 19.39 4.41 7.60
CA ASN A 242 18.55 5.58 7.40
C ASN A 242 17.08 5.17 7.24
N THR A 243 16.16 6.12 7.34
CA THR A 243 14.80 5.93 6.84
C THR A 243 14.46 6.98 5.81
N TRP A 244 13.86 6.57 4.70
CA TRP A 244 13.58 7.46 3.59
C TRP A 244 12.16 7.24 3.06
N SER A 245 11.62 8.25 2.36
CA SER A 245 10.34 8.19 1.65
C SER A 245 10.58 7.93 0.16
N SER A 246 11.10 6.76 -0.20
CA SER A 246 11.27 6.41 -1.61
C SER A 246 9.95 5.90 -2.22
N LYS A 247 9.47 6.60 -3.24
CA LYS A 247 8.34 6.16 -4.08
C LYS A 247 8.63 4.91 -4.92
N PHE A 248 9.86 4.75 -5.44
CA PHE A 248 10.17 3.76 -6.50
C PHE A 248 10.94 2.51 -6.06
N VAL A 249 11.66 2.58 -4.95
CA VAL A 249 12.56 1.51 -4.49
C VAL A 249 11.88 0.53 -3.53
N VAL A 250 10.66 0.84 -3.07
CA VAL A 250 10.00 0.06 -2.04
C VAL A 250 8.88 -0.82 -2.61
N PRO A 251 8.83 -2.11 -2.23
CA PRO A 251 7.66 -2.94 -2.47
C PRO A 251 6.46 -2.30 -1.79
N TRP A 252 5.55 -1.80 -2.62
CA TRP A 252 4.24 -1.36 -2.20
C TRP A 252 3.47 -2.58 -1.66
N TYR A 253 2.58 -2.37 -0.69
CA TYR A 253 1.80 -3.42 -0.04
C TYR A 253 0.35 -2.95 0.07
N GLY A 254 -0.60 -3.89 -0.01
CA GLY A 254 -1.97 -3.61 0.42
C GLY A 254 -2.03 -3.31 1.93
N PHE A 255 -3.09 -2.67 2.41
CA PHE A 255 -3.17 -2.29 3.83
C PHE A 255 -3.03 -3.49 4.79
N ASP A 256 -3.68 -4.62 4.49
CA ASP A 256 -3.57 -5.84 5.29
C ASP A 256 -2.13 -6.30 5.48
N GLU A 257 -1.34 -6.20 4.42
CA GLU A 257 0.07 -6.58 4.45
C GLU A 257 0.92 -5.57 5.25
N MET A 258 0.67 -4.27 5.08
CA MET A 258 1.37 -3.23 5.86
C MET A 258 1.07 -3.35 7.35
N TYR A 259 -0.18 -3.63 7.70
CA TYR A 259 -0.64 -3.79 9.07
C TYR A 259 0.09 -4.94 9.79
N MET A 260 0.41 -6.03 9.08
CA MET A 260 1.18 -7.15 9.62
C MET A 260 2.67 -6.83 9.83
N LEU A 261 3.19 -5.78 9.19
CA LEU A 261 4.57 -5.30 9.36
C LEU A 261 4.70 -4.15 10.36
N ARG A 262 3.65 -3.84 11.12
CA ARG A 262 3.71 -2.79 12.14
C ARG A 262 4.83 -3.05 13.15
N ASP A 263 5.48 -1.99 13.60
CA ASP A 263 6.54 -2.12 14.59
C ASP A 263 5.98 -2.39 16.00
N LYS A 264 6.89 -2.57 16.97
CA LYS A 264 6.54 -2.81 18.38
C LYS A 264 5.73 -1.69 19.04
N ASN A 265 5.72 -0.49 18.47
CA ASN A 265 4.95 0.65 18.95
C ASN A 265 3.61 0.78 18.19
N GLY A 266 3.29 -0.17 17.31
CA GLY A 266 2.09 -0.14 16.48
C GLY A 266 2.21 0.75 15.24
N ILE A 267 3.40 1.26 14.89
CA ILE A 267 3.58 2.14 13.73
C ILE A 267 3.60 1.32 12.44
N ILE A 268 2.71 1.68 11.51
CA ILE A 268 2.61 1.13 10.16
C ILE A 268 3.43 2.00 9.21
N SER A 269 4.52 1.45 8.71
CA SER A 269 5.43 2.10 7.77
C SER A 269 5.01 1.82 6.33
N CYS A 270 4.85 2.86 5.51
CA CYS A 270 4.35 2.74 4.14
C CYS A 270 4.96 3.75 3.16
N SER A 271 4.67 3.59 1.86
CA SER A 271 5.00 4.60 0.84
C SER A 271 3.93 5.68 0.74
N CYS A 272 4.24 6.82 0.11
CA CYS A 272 3.25 7.87 -0.13
C CYS A 272 2.05 7.37 -0.95
N SER A 273 2.28 6.51 -1.96
CA SER A 273 1.20 5.90 -2.72
C SER A 273 0.31 5.00 -1.85
N SER A 274 0.88 4.18 -0.95
CA SER A 274 0.10 3.36 0.00
C SER A 274 -0.77 4.22 0.88
N TYR A 275 -0.17 5.25 1.46
CA TYR A 275 -0.85 6.14 2.38
C TYR A 275 -2.03 6.84 1.70
N MET A 276 -1.81 7.42 0.52
CA MET A 276 -2.89 8.10 -0.22
C MET A 276 -3.98 7.13 -0.65
N SER A 277 -3.64 5.95 -1.15
CA SER A 277 -4.66 4.97 -1.55
C SER A 277 -5.44 4.40 -0.35
N PHE A 278 -4.79 4.23 0.79
CA PHE A 278 -5.44 3.85 2.05
C PHE A 278 -6.44 4.93 2.51
N LEU A 279 -5.99 6.19 2.62
CA LEU A 279 -6.87 7.31 2.98
C LEU A 279 -8.02 7.47 2.00
N ALA A 280 -7.74 7.40 0.69
CA ALA A 280 -8.75 7.47 -0.35
C ALA A 280 -9.80 6.37 -0.18
N SER A 281 -9.39 5.15 0.17
CA SER A 281 -10.30 4.03 0.38
C SER A 281 -11.25 4.29 1.55
N ILE A 282 -10.74 4.77 2.69
CA ILE A 282 -11.58 5.10 3.84
C ILE A 282 -12.54 6.25 3.52
N LEU A 283 -12.07 7.29 2.85
CA LEU A 283 -12.89 8.45 2.48
C LEU A 283 -14.01 8.06 1.50
N ARG A 284 -13.70 7.20 0.53
CA ARG A 284 -14.68 6.62 -0.41
C ARG A 284 -15.68 5.74 0.31
N LEU A 285 -15.20 4.91 1.23
CA LEU A 285 -16.05 4.13 2.12
C LEU A 285 -17.02 5.08 2.83
N GLY A 286 -16.60 6.12 3.54
CA GLY A 286 -17.51 7.06 4.21
C GLY A 286 -18.40 7.95 3.33
N GLY A 287 -18.59 7.62 2.04
CA GLY A 287 -19.60 8.24 1.18
C GLY A 287 -19.16 9.55 0.52
N ILE A 288 -17.87 9.88 0.52
CA ILE A 288 -17.34 10.96 -0.32
C ILE A 288 -17.22 10.43 -1.74
N ASP A 289 -17.74 11.15 -2.73
CA ASP A 289 -17.83 10.69 -4.12
C ASP A 289 -16.48 10.38 -4.78
N SER A 290 -16.48 9.48 -5.77
CA SER A 290 -15.27 9.08 -6.51
C SER A 290 -14.58 10.26 -7.21
N ASN A 291 -15.36 11.25 -7.63
CA ASN A 291 -14.85 12.47 -8.28
C ASN A 291 -14.34 13.51 -7.29
N ASP A 292 -14.56 13.28 -6.00
CA ASP A 292 -14.17 14.17 -4.91
C ASP A 292 -13.01 13.61 -4.09
N VAL A 293 -12.53 12.41 -4.39
CA VAL A 293 -11.34 11.80 -3.79
C VAL A 293 -10.36 11.43 -4.90
N ILE A 294 -9.40 12.32 -5.16
CA ILE A 294 -8.52 12.24 -6.34
C ILE A 294 -7.07 12.09 -5.89
N GLN A 295 -6.48 10.94 -6.16
CA GLN A 295 -5.05 10.75 -5.96
C GLN A 295 -4.29 11.30 -7.17
N ILE A 296 -3.31 12.16 -6.90
CA ILE A 296 -2.44 12.77 -7.89
C ILE A 296 -1.05 12.19 -7.73
N ARG A 297 -0.51 11.69 -8.83
CA ARG A 297 0.87 11.24 -8.96
C ARG A 297 1.72 12.32 -9.59
N LEU A 298 2.79 12.65 -8.88
CA LEU A 298 3.88 13.54 -9.28
C LEU A 298 5.17 12.74 -9.32
N ASP A 299 6.25 13.26 -9.90
CA ASP A 299 7.48 12.49 -10.15
C ASP A 299 7.94 11.65 -8.94
N ASN A 300 8.12 12.26 -7.76
CA ASN A 300 8.60 11.56 -6.56
C ASN A 300 7.60 11.50 -5.39
N GLN A 301 6.35 11.91 -5.57
CA GLN A 301 5.36 11.91 -4.50
C GLN A 301 3.95 11.67 -5.05
N ASP A 302 3.13 11.00 -4.25
CA ASP A 302 1.69 10.94 -4.46
C ASP A 302 1.01 11.80 -3.38
N VAL A 303 -0.01 12.55 -3.77
CA VAL A 303 -0.84 13.40 -2.90
C VAL A 303 -2.31 13.08 -3.14
N LEU A 304 -3.18 13.49 -2.21
CA LEU A 304 -4.62 13.29 -2.32
C LEU A 304 -5.34 14.64 -2.27
N ILE A 305 -6.21 14.89 -3.25
CA ILE A 305 -7.16 16.00 -3.20
C ILE A 305 -8.50 15.45 -2.75
N VAL A 306 -9.10 16.11 -1.76
CA VAL A 306 -10.44 15.80 -1.26
C VAL A 306 -11.32 17.05 -1.42
N SER A 307 -12.43 16.91 -2.14
CA SER A 307 -13.43 17.97 -2.27
C SER A 307 -14.59 17.71 -1.31
N ILE A 308 -14.97 18.70 -0.51
CA ILE A 308 -16.15 18.65 0.36
C ILE A 308 -16.93 19.93 0.15
N ASN A 309 -18.16 19.79 -0.34
CA ASN A 309 -18.98 20.93 -0.79
C ASN A 309 -18.24 21.73 -1.87
N LEU A 310 -17.98 23.02 -1.62
CA LEU A 310 -17.24 23.91 -2.54
C LEU A 310 -15.74 24.00 -2.20
N GLU A 311 -15.30 23.32 -1.15
CA GLU A 311 -13.94 23.45 -0.61
C GLU A 311 -13.06 22.27 -1.00
N ASN A 312 -11.79 22.55 -1.29
CA ASN A 312 -10.80 21.54 -1.66
C ASN A 312 -9.70 21.47 -0.60
N TYR A 313 -9.25 20.25 -0.31
CA TYR A 313 -8.22 19.96 0.68
C TYR A 313 -7.12 19.14 0.04
N LEU A 314 -5.87 19.49 0.32
CA LEU A 314 -4.68 18.76 -0.11
C LEU A 314 -4.12 17.96 1.06
N ILE A 315 -4.05 16.64 0.91
CA ILE A 315 -3.36 15.75 1.84
C ILE A 315 -2.01 15.36 1.22
N THR A 316 -0.96 15.64 1.97
CA THR A 316 0.42 15.24 1.68
C THR A 316 0.88 14.21 2.70
N SER A 317 2.10 13.68 2.55
CA SER A 317 2.71 12.81 3.56
C SER A 317 2.95 13.48 4.91
N GLU A 318 2.73 14.79 5.05
CA GLU A 318 3.10 15.54 6.25
C GLU A 318 1.96 16.34 6.88
N LYS A 319 0.96 16.73 6.08
CA LYS A 319 -0.17 17.54 6.53
C LYS A 319 -1.36 17.41 5.58
N ILE A 320 -2.51 17.78 6.12
CA ILE A 320 -3.68 18.20 5.36
C ILE A 320 -3.83 19.72 5.48
N SER A 321 -4.19 20.38 4.40
CA SER A 321 -4.50 21.82 4.39
C SER A 321 -5.62 22.13 3.42
N LYS A 322 -6.39 23.19 3.70
CA LYS A 322 -7.29 23.80 2.72
C LYS A 322 -6.47 24.28 1.53
N LEU A 323 -6.96 24.02 0.33
CA LEU A 323 -6.28 24.31 -0.93
C LEU A 323 -6.68 25.70 -1.43
N THR A 324 -5.67 26.52 -1.68
CA THR A 324 -5.77 27.90 -2.15
C THR A 324 -4.75 28.11 -3.28
N ASN A 325 -4.90 29.19 -4.04
CA ASN A 325 -3.89 29.58 -5.03
C ASN A 325 -2.52 29.94 -4.41
N LYS A 326 -2.46 30.13 -3.08
CA LYS A 326 -1.25 30.37 -2.30
C LYS A 326 -0.71 29.12 -1.61
N THR A 327 -1.37 27.97 -1.75
CA THR A 327 -0.92 26.75 -1.07
C THR A 327 0.49 26.37 -1.51
N LEU A 328 1.39 26.28 -0.53
CA LEU A 328 2.80 26.03 -0.75
C LEU A 328 3.05 24.59 -1.24
N TYR A 329 3.37 24.44 -2.52
CA TYR A 329 3.74 23.15 -3.09
C TYR A 329 4.63 23.30 -4.34
N HIS A 330 5.88 22.84 -4.26
CA HIS A 330 6.87 23.09 -5.33
C HIS A 330 6.74 22.19 -6.56
N LYS A 331 6.04 21.05 -6.47
CA LYS A 331 5.84 20.10 -7.58
C LYS A 331 4.45 20.23 -8.16
N TYR A 332 4.31 20.96 -9.25
CA TYR A 332 2.99 21.24 -9.82
C TYR A 332 2.62 20.35 -11.02
N LEU A 333 3.55 19.58 -11.59
CA LEU A 333 3.28 18.78 -12.79
C LEU A 333 2.73 17.40 -12.45
N ILE A 334 1.55 17.09 -12.99
CA ILE A 334 0.88 15.80 -12.79
C ILE A 334 1.33 14.80 -13.86
N ASN A 335 1.78 13.62 -13.42
CA ASN A 335 1.98 12.46 -14.30
C ASN A 335 0.70 11.64 -14.44
N LYS A 336 -0.04 11.43 -13.34
CA LYS A 336 -1.31 10.68 -13.35
C LYS A 336 -2.30 11.25 -12.34
N ALA A 337 -3.58 11.21 -12.67
CA ALA A 337 -4.66 11.46 -11.72
C ALA A 337 -5.65 10.29 -11.77
N PHE A 338 -6.11 9.84 -10.61
CA PHE A 338 -7.00 8.68 -10.54
C PHE A 338 -7.84 8.65 -9.26
N SER A 339 -8.95 7.93 -9.35
CA SER A 339 -9.87 7.57 -8.27
C SER A 339 -10.08 6.04 -8.27
N ASP A 340 -11.02 5.55 -7.47
CA ASP A 340 -11.49 4.16 -7.49
C ASP A 340 -12.28 3.80 -8.76
N SER A 341 -12.67 4.76 -9.62
CA SER A 341 -13.50 4.50 -10.81
C SER A 341 -12.89 4.99 -12.13
N TRP A 342 -11.92 5.91 -12.09
CA TRP A 342 -11.30 6.46 -13.28
C TRP A 342 -9.82 6.76 -13.11
N PHE A 343 -9.10 6.85 -14.23
CA PHE A 343 -7.71 7.28 -14.28
C PHE A 343 -7.39 8.05 -15.57
N ILE A 344 -6.42 8.95 -15.50
CA ILE A 344 -5.85 9.67 -16.64
C ILE A 344 -4.33 9.76 -16.46
N GLY A 345 -3.56 9.30 -17.44
CA GLY A 345 -2.10 9.41 -17.49
C GLY A 345 -1.60 10.47 -18.46
N ASP A 346 -0.44 11.08 -18.16
CA ASP A 346 0.30 12.03 -19.00
C ASP A 346 0.62 11.50 -20.40
N ASP A 347 0.79 10.18 -20.51
CA ASP A 347 0.93 9.41 -21.74
C ASP A 347 -0.36 9.28 -22.57
N GLY A 348 -1.48 9.78 -22.08
CA GLY A 348 -2.79 9.78 -22.75
C GLY A 348 -3.68 8.58 -22.44
N ARG A 349 -3.18 7.56 -21.72
CA ARG A 349 -3.97 6.39 -21.33
C ARG A 349 -5.03 6.77 -20.29
N SER A 350 -6.27 6.37 -20.53
CA SER A 350 -7.41 6.62 -19.65
C SER A 350 -8.48 5.58 -19.87
N ASN A 351 -9.35 5.37 -18.88
CA ASN A 351 -10.61 4.65 -19.03
C ASN A 351 -11.83 5.56 -19.27
N LEU A 352 -11.58 6.83 -19.58
CA LEU A 352 -12.58 7.83 -19.91
C LEU A 352 -12.55 8.10 -21.42
N GLY A 353 -13.73 8.26 -22.02
CA GLY A 353 -13.83 8.77 -23.40
C GLY A 353 -13.31 10.21 -23.51
N ASP A 354 -12.94 10.63 -24.72
CA ASP A 354 -12.22 11.90 -24.97
C ASP A 354 -12.91 13.13 -24.37
N HIS A 355 -14.22 13.27 -24.55
CA HIS A 355 -15.00 14.38 -23.99
C HIS A 355 -14.94 14.41 -22.45
N ASN A 356 -15.06 13.25 -21.80
CA ASN A 356 -14.96 13.15 -20.35
C ASN A 356 -13.55 13.41 -19.87
N ARG A 357 -12.51 12.97 -20.59
CA ARG A 357 -11.12 13.22 -20.22
C ARG A 357 -10.82 14.72 -20.11
N GLU A 358 -11.29 15.51 -21.06
CA GLU A 358 -11.11 16.97 -21.05
C GLU A 358 -11.88 17.60 -19.88
N ASN A 359 -13.14 17.23 -19.70
CA ASN A 359 -13.95 17.70 -18.56
C ASN A 359 -13.30 17.37 -17.21
N PHE A 360 -12.71 16.19 -17.06
CA PHE A 360 -12.00 15.80 -15.82
C PHE A 360 -10.69 16.54 -15.65
N ARG A 361 -9.92 16.77 -16.72
CA ARG A 361 -8.71 17.59 -16.69
C ARG A 361 -9.05 18.98 -16.15
N GLU A 362 -10.03 19.66 -16.74
CA GLU A 362 -10.47 20.99 -16.32
C GLU A 362 -10.97 20.99 -14.87
N LYS A 363 -11.76 19.98 -14.48
CA LYS A 363 -12.21 19.83 -13.09
C LYS A 363 -11.05 19.71 -12.11
N ILE A 364 -10.01 18.92 -12.42
CA ILE A 364 -8.87 18.75 -11.51
C ILE A 364 -8.01 20.01 -11.47
N GLU A 365 -7.81 20.70 -12.59
CA GLU A 365 -7.11 22.00 -12.63
C GLU A 365 -7.86 23.03 -11.78
N ASN A 366 -9.19 23.11 -11.92
CA ASN A 366 -10.03 24.01 -11.14
C ASN A 366 -10.05 23.66 -9.64
N LYS A 367 -10.17 22.37 -9.29
CA LYS A 367 -10.17 21.90 -7.89
C LYS A 367 -8.81 22.08 -7.22
N SER A 368 -7.73 21.92 -7.98
CA SER A 368 -6.39 21.97 -7.40
C SER A 368 -5.79 23.36 -7.34
N CYS A 369 -6.07 24.21 -8.33
CA CYS A 369 -5.52 25.56 -8.58
C CYS A 369 -3.98 25.72 -8.58
N ILE A 370 -3.23 24.72 -8.10
CA ILE A 370 -1.76 24.70 -8.03
C ILE A 370 -1.14 23.67 -8.97
N PHE A 371 -1.89 22.66 -9.42
CA PHE A 371 -1.37 21.62 -10.30
C PHE A 371 -1.69 21.90 -11.77
N LYS A 372 -0.78 21.47 -12.66
CA LYS A 372 -0.89 21.61 -14.11
C LYS A 372 -0.75 20.26 -14.77
N PHE A 373 -1.57 19.99 -15.79
CA PHE A 373 -1.44 18.80 -16.60
C PHE A 373 -0.57 19.00 -17.83
N LYS A 374 0.14 17.94 -18.21
CA LYS A 374 0.86 17.82 -19.49
C LYS A 374 0.30 16.63 -20.30
N PHE A 375 -1.02 16.49 -20.39
CA PHE A 375 -1.59 15.36 -21.13
C PHE A 375 -1.30 15.49 -22.62
N LYS A 376 -0.74 14.42 -23.22
CA LYS A 376 -0.70 14.30 -24.68
C LYS A 376 -2.12 13.99 -25.18
N LYS A 377 -2.61 14.78 -26.13
CA LYS A 377 -3.79 14.42 -26.96
C LYS A 377 -3.37 13.27 -27.88
N ASN A 378 -3.29 12.05 -27.39
CA ASN A 378 -3.15 10.89 -28.28
C ASN A 378 -4.45 10.11 -28.42
N ILE A 379 -4.72 9.79 -29.67
CA ILE A 379 -5.93 9.22 -30.25
C ILE A 379 -5.69 7.71 -30.36
N SER A 380 -6.15 6.97 -29.35
CA SER A 380 -6.55 5.59 -29.59
C SER A 380 -7.74 5.32 -28.68
N SER A 381 -8.86 5.90 -29.08
CA SER A 381 -10.19 5.59 -28.58
C SER A 381 -10.53 4.16 -28.99
N ASN A 382 -10.11 3.18 -28.19
CA ASN A 382 -10.96 2.00 -28.10
C ASN A 382 -12.21 2.46 -27.34
N ASN A 383 -13.38 2.19 -27.92
CA ASN A 383 -14.69 2.52 -27.37
C ASN A 383 -14.87 1.93 -25.96
N GLU A 384 -14.31 2.59 -24.95
CA GLU A 384 -14.46 2.17 -23.57
C GLU A 384 -15.80 2.70 -23.06
N LYS A 385 -16.70 1.75 -22.78
CA LYS A 385 -18.01 2.04 -22.18
C LYS A 385 -17.78 2.79 -20.86
N PRO A 386 -18.58 3.84 -20.56
CA PRO A 386 -18.45 4.55 -19.30
C PRO A 386 -18.56 3.56 -18.14
N ILE A 387 -17.52 3.52 -17.32
CA ILE A 387 -17.48 2.66 -16.15
C ILE A 387 -18.38 3.29 -15.09
N ILE A 388 -19.38 2.54 -14.64
CA ILE A 388 -20.25 2.97 -13.55
C ILE A 388 -19.39 3.03 -12.28
N PRO A 389 -19.33 4.17 -11.57
CA PRO A 389 -18.61 4.27 -10.30
C PRO A 389 -19.16 3.29 -9.27
N LEU A 390 -18.30 2.81 -8.38
CA LEU A 390 -18.75 2.03 -7.23
C LEU A 390 -19.68 2.90 -6.38
N ASN A 391 -20.95 2.50 -6.31
CA ASN A 391 -21.90 3.18 -5.46
C ASN A 391 -21.73 2.70 -4.00
N ILE A 392 -21.17 3.56 -3.16
CA ILE A 392 -20.92 3.30 -1.73
C ILE A 392 -21.92 4.13 -0.88
N SER A 393 -22.99 4.64 -1.49
CA SER A 393 -23.73 5.81 -0.99
C SER A 393 -24.47 5.67 0.34
N ASN A 394 -24.36 4.60 1.12
CA ASN A 394 -25.04 4.50 2.43
C ASN A 394 -24.28 3.65 3.46
N LEU A 395 -23.06 4.06 3.84
CA LEU A 395 -22.44 3.52 5.06
C LEU A 395 -23.19 3.88 6.35
N THR A 396 -24.05 4.90 6.31
CA THR A 396 -24.87 5.34 7.45
C THR A 396 -25.79 4.25 7.99
N ASN A 397 -26.14 3.25 7.18
CA ASN A 397 -27.15 2.25 7.53
C ASN A 397 -26.59 0.86 7.84
N VAL A 398 -25.27 0.66 7.79
CA VAL A 398 -24.66 -0.66 8.01
C VAL A 398 -23.85 -0.65 9.31
N SER A 399 -24.41 -1.22 10.37
CA SER A 399 -23.73 -1.36 11.66
C SER A 399 -22.79 -2.57 11.73
N ASN A 400 -22.87 -3.50 10.79
CA ASN A 400 -22.09 -4.73 10.78
C ASN A 400 -21.02 -4.71 9.66
N VAL A 401 -19.74 -4.72 10.05
CA VAL A 401 -18.59 -4.68 9.12
C VAL A 401 -18.55 -5.87 8.15
N TYR A 402 -19.00 -7.06 8.55
CA TYR A 402 -19.05 -8.25 7.71
C TYR A 402 -20.11 -8.13 6.60
N GLN A 403 -21.28 -7.58 6.96
CA GLN A 403 -22.33 -7.28 5.99
C GLN A 403 -21.85 -6.24 4.99
N LEU A 404 -21.21 -5.16 5.48
CA LEU A 404 -20.62 -4.14 4.63
C LEU A 404 -19.61 -4.73 3.65
N ASN A 405 -18.66 -5.52 4.15
CA ASN A 405 -17.66 -6.19 3.33
C ASN A 405 -18.29 -7.10 2.26
N THR A 406 -19.32 -7.84 2.62
CA THR A 406 -20.03 -8.71 1.67
C THR A 406 -20.71 -7.90 0.56
N ILE A 407 -21.41 -6.81 0.89
CA ILE A 407 -22.09 -5.95 -0.09
C ILE A 407 -21.07 -5.32 -1.06
N ILE A 408 -19.96 -4.81 -0.54
CA ILE A 408 -18.91 -4.20 -1.36
C ILE A 408 -18.31 -5.22 -2.34
N LYS A 409 -17.93 -6.40 -1.83
CA LYS A 409 -17.35 -7.47 -2.67
C LYS A 409 -18.35 -7.95 -3.71
N GLN A 410 -19.63 -8.14 -3.33
CA GLN A 410 -20.70 -8.49 -4.25
C GLN A 410 -20.79 -7.48 -5.39
N HIS A 411 -20.85 -6.18 -5.08
CA HIS A 411 -20.98 -5.14 -6.07
C HIS A 411 -19.77 -5.11 -7.03
N ILE A 412 -18.54 -5.25 -6.51
CA ILE A 412 -17.34 -5.31 -7.36
C ILE A 412 -17.35 -6.55 -8.26
N PHE A 413 -17.82 -7.70 -7.78
CA PHE A 413 -17.93 -8.91 -8.59
C PHE A 413 -18.99 -8.77 -9.69
N GLU A 414 -20.16 -8.21 -9.36
CA GLU A 414 -21.22 -7.92 -10.34
C GLU A 414 -20.77 -6.92 -11.40
N LEU A 415 -20.05 -5.87 -11.00
CA LEU A 415 -19.46 -4.90 -11.93
C LEU A 415 -18.37 -5.52 -12.79
N SER A 416 -17.49 -6.37 -12.22
CA SER A 416 -16.52 -7.13 -13.01
C SER A 416 -17.19 -8.06 -14.01
N ARG A 417 -18.35 -8.64 -13.68
CA ARG A 417 -19.11 -9.50 -14.59
C ARG A 417 -19.76 -8.70 -15.72
N ARG A 418 -20.31 -7.52 -15.39
CA ARG A 418 -20.95 -6.61 -16.36
C ARG A 418 -19.95 -5.90 -17.27
N TYR A 419 -18.77 -5.58 -16.73
CA TYR A 419 -17.67 -4.87 -17.37
C TYR A 419 -16.39 -5.70 -17.27
N PRO A 420 -16.28 -6.81 -18.02
CA PRO A 420 -15.06 -7.61 -18.03
C PRO A 420 -13.86 -6.77 -18.50
N GLU A 421 -12.67 -7.09 -17.99
CA GLU A 421 -11.40 -6.38 -18.24
C GLU A 421 -11.33 -4.94 -17.72
N SER A 422 -12.38 -4.46 -17.05
CA SER A 422 -12.36 -3.18 -16.34
C SER A 422 -11.50 -3.24 -15.08
N LEU A 423 -11.26 -2.07 -14.47
CA LEU A 423 -10.65 -1.93 -13.14
C LEU A 423 -11.26 -2.85 -12.07
N TYR A 424 -12.55 -3.21 -12.16
CA TYR A 424 -13.19 -4.15 -11.23
C TYR A 424 -12.67 -5.59 -11.40
N THR A 425 -12.40 -6.01 -12.64
CA THR A 425 -11.78 -7.31 -12.90
C THR A 425 -10.39 -7.37 -12.31
N TRP A 426 -9.58 -6.34 -12.56
CA TRP A 426 -8.24 -6.22 -11.99
C TRP A 426 -8.25 -6.16 -10.46
N ALA A 427 -9.26 -5.51 -9.85
CA ALA A 427 -9.44 -5.44 -8.41
C ALA A 427 -9.58 -6.82 -7.76
N LYS A 428 -10.30 -7.78 -8.37
CA LYS A 428 -10.41 -9.16 -7.84
C LYS A 428 -9.04 -9.82 -7.68
N TYR A 429 -8.19 -9.73 -8.71
CA TYR A 429 -6.85 -10.32 -8.72
C TYR A 429 -5.89 -9.61 -7.76
N ALA A 430 -5.96 -8.28 -7.73
CA ALA A 430 -5.22 -7.44 -6.80
C ALA A 430 -5.59 -7.73 -5.34
N TYR A 431 -6.87 -7.93 -5.05
CA TYR A 431 -7.39 -8.32 -3.74
C TYR A 431 -7.02 -9.76 -3.36
N GLN A 432 -6.63 -10.58 -4.33
CA GLN A 432 -6.22 -11.97 -4.17
C GLN A 432 -7.34 -12.90 -3.70
N THR A 433 -8.57 -12.67 -4.15
CA THR A 433 -9.69 -13.60 -3.87
C THR A 433 -9.60 -14.87 -4.70
N LEU A 434 -10.03 -15.99 -4.13
CA LEU A 434 -10.22 -17.26 -4.80
C LEU A 434 -11.41 -17.24 -5.74
N LEU A 435 -12.32 -16.26 -5.63
CA LEU A 435 -13.51 -16.12 -6.48
C LEU A 435 -13.17 -15.43 -7.83
N VAL A 436 -12.19 -15.97 -8.54
CA VAL A 436 -11.74 -15.53 -9.87
C VAL A 436 -11.72 -16.69 -10.85
N SER A 437 -11.85 -16.42 -12.16
CA SER A 437 -11.80 -17.51 -13.15
C SER A 437 -10.39 -17.99 -13.48
N LYS A 438 -9.35 -17.23 -13.11
CA LYS A 438 -7.93 -17.55 -13.39
C LYS A 438 -7.00 -17.51 -12.17
N PRO A 439 -7.22 -18.37 -11.15
CA PRO A 439 -6.42 -18.40 -9.92
C PRO A 439 -4.94 -18.78 -10.14
N GLU A 440 -4.58 -19.32 -11.31
CA GLU A 440 -3.19 -19.59 -11.72
C GLU A 440 -2.33 -18.32 -11.68
N SER A 441 -2.95 -17.13 -11.78
CA SER A 441 -2.29 -15.83 -11.65
C SER A 441 -1.46 -15.73 -10.35
N TYR A 442 -1.95 -16.30 -9.25
CA TYR A 442 -1.27 -16.28 -7.94
C TYR A 442 0.00 -17.13 -7.91
N VAL A 443 -0.05 -18.28 -8.59
CA VAL A 443 1.09 -19.19 -8.77
C VAL A 443 2.11 -18.57 -9.71
N ILE A 444 1.66 -18.00 -10.84
CA ILE A 444 2.53 -17.34 -11.82
C ILE A 444 3.31 -16.19 -11.19
N TRP A 445 2.66 -15.35 -10.37
CA TRP A 445 3.35 -14.30 -9.63
C TRP A 445 4.43 -14.88 -8.70
N SER A 446 4.08 -15.92 -7.94
CA SER A 446 5.00 -16.59 -7.01
C SER A 446 6.22 -17.17 -7.74
N LEU A 447 6.05 -17.78 -8.92
CA LEU A 447 7.14 -18.32 -9.75
C LEU A 447 8.09 -17.23 -10.26
N GLN A 448 7.58 -16.03 -10.53
CA GLN A 448 8.37 -14.93 -11.09
C GLN A 448 9.10 -14.11 -10.02
N ASN A 449 8.70 -14.22 -8.76
CA ASN A 449 9.19 -13.38 -7.68
C ASN A 449 10.62 -13.73 -7.24
N ASN A 450 11.50 -12.73 -7.19
CA ASN A 450 12.91 -12.92 -6.84
C ASN A 450 13.10 -13.38 -5.39
N ILE A 451 12.30 -12.90 -4.43
CA ILE A 451 12.41 -13.32 -3.02
C ILE A 451 12.18 -14.83 -2.90
N VAL A 452 11.22 -15.36 -3.67
CA VAL A 452 10.91 -16.80 -3.68
C VAL A 452 12.09 -17.59 -4.25
N LYS A 453 12.59 -17.19 -5.42
CA LYS A 453 13.75 -17.82 -6.07
C LYS A 453 14.98 -17.81 -5.17
N ASP A 454 15.29 -16.66 -4.57
CA ASP A 454 16.44 -16.49 -3.68
C ASP A 454 16.30 -17.32 -2.40
N THR A 455 15.11 -17.37 -1.81
CA THR A 455 14.84 -18.15 -0.60
C THR A 455 14.99 -19.64 -0.89
N PHE A 456 14.34 -20.13 -1.94
CA PHE A 456 14.40 -21.54 -2.30
C PHE A 456 15.78 -21.94 -2.79
N SER A 457 16.55 -21.06 -3.44
CA SER A 457 17.95 -21.35 -3.81
C SER A 457 18.78 -21.88 -2.64
N LYS A 458 18.50 -21.39 -1.41
CA LYS A 458 19.17 -21.75 -0.15
C LYS A 458 18.60 -23.01 0.54
N MET A 459 17.48 -23.54 0.05
CA MET A 459 16.81 -24.75 0.53
C MET A 459 17.14 -25.91 -0.41
N TYR A 460 18.22 -26.65 -0.10
CA TYR A 460 18.79 -27.69 -0.96
C TYR A 460 18.22 -29.09 -0.72
N SER A 461 17.39 -29.30 0.30
CA SER A 461 16.76 -30.59 0.59
C SER A 461 15.28 -30.43 0.91
N THR A 462 14.51 -31.47 0.59
CA THR A 462 13.10 -31.64 0.95
C THR A 462 12.88 -31.50 2.45
N GLU A 463 13.75 -32.11 3.27
CA GLU A 463 13.71 -32.02 4.73
C GLU A 463 13.84 -30.57 5.21
N LYS A 464 14.83 -29.82 4.69
CA LYS A 464 15.03 -28.42 5.06
C LYS A 464 13.83 -27.55 4.68
N PHE A 465 13.21 -27.84 3.54
CA PHE A 465 11.98 -27.16 3.13
C PHE A 465 10.81 -27.48 4.08
N PHE A 466 10.54 -28.75 4.39
CA PHE A 466 9.46 -29.09 5.31
C PHE A 466 9.71 -28.53 6.72
N ASN A 467 10.94 -28.59 7.23
CA ASN A 467 11.30 -27.96 8.50
C ASN A 467 11.04 -26.44 8.47
N TYR A 468 11.33 -25.77 7.35
CA TYR A 468 10.96 -24.37 7.19
C TYR A 468 9.44 -24.18 7.24
N VAL A 469 8.67 -24.96 6.50
CA VAL A 469 7.20 -24.82 6.46
C VAL A 469 6.53 -25.14 7.81
N TYR A 470 7.05 -26.11 8.56
CA TYR A 470 6.59 -26.41 9.92
C TYR A 470 6.78 -25.22 10.88
N ASN A 471 7.81 -24.39 10.66
CA ASN A 471 8.08 -23.20 11.46
C ASN A 471 7.30 -21.95 11.01
N ILE A 472 6.52 -22.03 9.92
CA ILE A 472 5.64 -20.95 9.45
C ILE A 472 4.37 -20.96 10.29
N LYS A 473 4.03 -19.80 10.87
CA LYS A 473 2.78 -19.63 11.63
C LYS A 473 1.56 -19.96 10.76
N THR A 474 0.69 -20.85 11.25
CA THR A 474 -0.56 -21.22 10.57
C THR A 474 -1.62 -20.13 10.76
N SER A 475 -1.51 -19.07 9.97
CA SER A 475 -2.46 -17.97 9.91
C SER A 475 -2.23 -17.16 8.64
N SER A 476 -3.29 -16.61 8.05
CA SER A 476 -3.18 -15.70 6.91
C SER A 476 -2.94 -14.26 7.39
N ILE A 477 -2.26 -13.44 6.56
CA ILE A 477 -2.26 -11.98 6.74
C ILE A 477 -3.66 -11.39 6.47
N PHE A 478 -4.50 -12.11 5.71
CA PHE A 478 -5.86 -11.70 5.40
C PHE A 478 -6.83 -12.30 6.41
N ILE A 479 -7.82 -11.52 6.85
CA ILE A 479 -8.90 -12.02 7.71
C ILE A 479 -9.88 -12.82 6.86
N GLU A 480 -10.13 -12.37 5.62
CA GLU A 480 -11.14 -12.97 4.76
C GLU A 480 -10.69 -14.35 4.25
N SER A 481 -11.50 -15.38 4.54
CA SER A 481 -11.22 -16.77 4.19
C SER A 481 -11.14 -17.03 2.68
N ASP A 482 -11.72 -16.13 1.87
CA ASP A 482 -11.73 -16.19 0.41
C ASP A 482 -10.44 -15.68 -0.23
N ARG A 483 -9.48 -15.17 0.55
CA ARG A 483 -8.22 -14.66 0.01
C ARG A 483 -7.08 -15.65 0.18
N ILE A 484 -6.05 -15.51 -0.66
CA ILE A 484 -4.89 -16.39 -0.65
C ILE A 484 -3.59 -15.61 -0.73
N MET A 485 -2.61 -15.97 0.11
CA MET A 485 -1.29 -15.35 0.08
C MET A 485 -0.43 -16.01 -1.02
N THR A 486 0.35 -15.20 -1.74
CA THR A 486 1.38 -15.70 -2.64
C THR A 486 2.62 -16.15 -1.88
N SER A 487 3.47 -16.99 -2.47
CA SER A 487 4.63 -17.54 -1.76
C SER A 487 5.58 -16.46 -1.24
N ASP A 488 5.72 -15.35 -1.94
CA ASP A 488 6.56 -14.23 -1.49
C ASP A 488 5.99 -13.56 -0.23
N GLN A 489 4.66 -13.49 -0.09
CA GLN A 489 4.01 -13.01 1.12
C GLN A 489 4.20 -14.02 2.26
N VAL A 490 4.02 -15.32 2.00
CA VAL A 490 4.24 -16.36 3.02
C VAL A 490 5.67 -16.31 3.55
N ILE A 491 6.65 -16.18 2.66
CA ILE A 491 8.07 -16.07 3.03
C ILE A 491 8.36 -14.78 3.81
N ARG A 492 7.87 -13.64 3.32
CA ARG A 492 8.14 -12.32 3.91
C ARG A 492 7.57 -12.18 5.33
N HIS A 493 6.38 -12.74 5.57
CA HIS A 493 5.68 -12.64 6.84
C HIS A 493 5.88 -13.83 7.76
N ASN A 494 6.53 -14.90 7.27
CA ASN A 494 6.70 -16.17 7.97
C ASN A 494 5.36 -16.71 8.52
N MET A 495 4.29 -16.55 7.74
CA MET A 495 2.94 -17.04 8.07
C MET A 495 2.18 -17.42 6.81
N GLY A 496 1.26 -18.37 6.95
CA GLY A 496 0.32 -18.75 5.89
C GLY A 496 -0.70 -19.75 6.40
N ASP A 497 -1.94 -19.62 5.97
CA ASP A 497 -2.96 -20.66 6.13
C ASP A 497 -2.69 -21.85 5.19
N GLU A 498 -3.46 -22.92 5.30
CA GLU A 498 -3.31 -24.16 4.54
C GLU A 498 -3.36 -23.87 3.03
N LYS A 499 -4.28 -23.01 2.59
CA LYS A 499 -4.40 -22.56 1.20
C LYS A 499 -3.11 -21.89 0.72
N SER A 500 -2.56 -20.98 1.51
CA SER A 500 -1.33 -20.28 1.16
C SER A 500 -0.08 -21.17 1.22
N LYS A 501 -0.01 -22.10 2.19
CA LYS A 501 1.05 -23.10 2.30
C LYS A 501 1.02 -24.09 1.12
N SER A 502 -0.16 -24.38 0.56
CA SER A 502 -0.28 -25.17 -0.67
C SER A 502 0.40 -24.49 -1.87
N ILE A 503 0.25 -23.16 -2.03
CA ILE A 503 0.98 -22.41 -3.05
C ILE A 503 2.49 -22.50 -2.79
N LEU A 504 2.94 -22.33 -1.55
CA LEU A 504 4.36 -22.45 -1.20
C LEU A 504 4.94 -23.81 -1.59
N LEU A 505 4.24 -24.91 -1.26
CA LEU A 505 4.63 -26.28 -1.60
C LEU A 505 4.68 -26.49 -3.13
N PHE A 506 3.63 -26.04 -3.82
CA PHE A 506 3.56 -26.08 -5.29
C PHE A 506 4.80 -25.44 -5.91
N ILE A 507 5.13 -24.22 -5.47
CA ILE A 507 6.21 -23.42 -6.08
C ILE A 507 7.57 -24.03 -5.79
N TRP A 508 7.76 -24.61 -4.60
CA TRP A 508 9.00 -25.28 -4.25
C TRP A 508 9.25 -26.49 -5.18
N PHE A 509 8.28 -27.39 -5.31
CA PHE A 509 8.42 -28.54 -6.21
C PHE A 509 8.56 -28.13 -7.68
N LYS A 510 7.88 -27.06 -8.11
CA LYS A 510 8.01 -26.56 -9.48
C LYS A 510 9.40 -26.00 -9.76
N LEU A 511 10.00 -25.25 -8.83
CA LEU A 511 11.30 -24.60 -9.02
C LEU A 511 12.49 -25.49 -8.70
N LYS A 512 12.38 -26.40 -7.72
CA LYS A 512 13.49 -27.25 -7.27
C LYS A 512 13.51 -28.62 -7.89
N GLU A 513 12.34 -29.21 -8.04
CA GLU A 513 12.21 -30.58 -8.53
C GLU A 513 11.75 -30.63 -9.98
N SER A 514 11.46 -29.46 -10.60
CA SER A 514 10.93 -29.33 -11.96
C SER A 514 9.69 -30.19 -12.21
N LYS A 515 8.89 -30.44 -11.17
CA LYS A 515 7.74 -31.34 -11.26
C LYS A 515 6.52 -30.63 -11.84
N ASN A 516 5.69 -31.43 -12.54
CA ASN A 516 4.32 -31.02 -12.84
C ASN A 516 3.48 -31.23 -11.58
N VAL A 517 3.21 -30.13 -10.89
CA VAL A 517 2.41 -30.08 -9.66
C VAL A 517 1.08 -29.42 -10.00
N PHE A 518 0.02 -29.79 -9.30
CA PHE A 518 -1.25 -29.08 -9.29
C PHE A 518 -1.85 -29.11 -7.88
N MET A 519 -2.74 -28.15 -7.59
CA MET A 519 -3.41 -28.02 -6.30
C MET A 519 -4.88 -28.41 -6.43
N ILE A 520 -5.43 -29.01 -5.37
CA ILE A 520 -6.87 -29.26 -5.23
C ILE A 520 -7.34 -28.70 -3.90
N PHE A 521 -8.35 -27.84 -3.93
CA PHE A 521 -9.06 -27.33 -2.77
C PHE A 521 -10.41 -28.02 -2.70
N THR A 522 -10.68 -28.67 -1.58
CA THR A 522 -11.97 -29.31 -1.31
C THR A 522 -12.66 -28.60 -0.14
N ASN A 523 -13.89 -29.01 0.17
CA ASN A 523 -14.59 -28.52 1.36
C ASN A 523 -14.10 -29.14 2.69
N LYS A 524 -13.13 -30.07 2.64
CA LYS A 524 -12.52 -30.72 3.80
C LYS A 524 -11.05 -30.36 3.96
N GLU A 525 -10.25 -30.59 2.93
CA GLU A 525 -8.79 -30.42 2.92
C GLU A 525 -8.26 -29.79 1.62
N HIS A 526 -7.00 -29.35 1.67
CA HIS A 526 -6.23 -28.84 0.54
C HIS A 526 -5.09 -29.79 0.21
N TYR A 527 -4.83 -29.98 -1.08
CA TYR A 527 -3.88 -30.97 -1.56
C TYR A 527 -2.91 -30.36 -2.57
N CYS A 528 -1.67 -30.83 -2.54
CA CYS A 528 -0.75 -30.74 -3.68
C CYS A 528 -0.53 -32.12 -4.26
N ILE A 529 -0.61 -32.23 -5.59
CA ILE A 529 -0.48 -33.49 -6.29
C ILE A 529 0.59 -33.36 -7.36
N TRP A 530 1.48 -34.34 -7.42
CA TRP A 530 2.51 -34.42 -8.46
C TRP A 530 2.81 -35.87 -8.82
N LYS A 531 3.41 -36.06 -9.98
CA LYS A 531 3.84 -37.39 -10.44
C LYS A 531 5.31 -37.61 -10.06
N ASN A 532 5.60 -38.75 -9.45
CA ASN A 532 6.95 -39.32 -9.37
C ASN A 532 7.11 -40.39 -10.46
N ASP A 533 8.28 -41.00 -10.59
CA ASP A 533 8.58 -41.97 -11.66
C ASP A 533 7.58 -43.13 -11.76
N TYR A 534 7.00 -43.55 -10.63
CA TYR A 534 6.15 -44.75 -10.55
C TYR A 534 4.69 -44.47 -10.20
N ASP A 535 4.37 -43.34 -9.58
CA ASP A 535 3.04 -43.13 -9.00
C ASP A 535 2.70 -41.64 -8.80
N TRP A 536 1.41 -41.36 -8.62
CA TRP A 536 0.94 -40.07 -8.15
C TRP A 536 1.11 -39.94 -6.65
N VAL A 537 1.68 -38.81 -6.22
CA VAL A 537 1.77 -38.44 -4.83
C VAL A 537 0.68 -37.43 -4.54
N ILE A 538 -0.24 -37.79 -3.65
CA ILE A 538 -1.26 -36.89 -3.10
C ILE A 538 -0.78 -36.47 -1.73
N TRP A 539 -0.51 -35.18 -1.55
CA TRP A 539 -0.02 -34.62 -0.30
C TRP A 539 -1.10 -33.76 0.35
N SER A 540 -1.58 -34.17 1.52
CA SER A 540 -2.51 -33.38 2.34
C SER A 540 -1.74 -32.24 3.02
N ILE A 541 -2.23 -31.02 2.89
CA ILE A 541 -1.62 -29.83 3.48
C ILE A 541 -1.99 -29.69 4.96
N GLU A 542 -3.19 -30.12 5.35
CA GLU A 542 -3.65 -30.16 6.73
C GLU A 542 -2.80 -31.15 7.54
N LEU A 543 -2.59 -32.35 6.99
CA LEU A 543 -1.90 -33.42 7.68
C LEU A 543 -0.38 -33.41 7.44
N TRP A 544 0.12 -32.59 6.51
CA TRP A 544 1.52 -32.55 6.07
C TRP A 544 2.11 -33.93 5.77
N LYS A 545 1.33 -34.79 5.09
CA LYS A 545 1.76 -36.15 4.73
C LYS A 545 1.14 -36.64 3.43
N ARG A 546 1.73 -37.69 2.86
CA ARG A 546 1.14 -38.43 1.75
C ARG A 546 -0.15 -39.13 2.20
N VAL A 547 -1.18 -39.05 1.37
CA VAL A 547 -2.46 -39.77 1.53
C VAL A 547 -2.76 -40.60 0.28
N SER A 548 -3.69 -41.54 0.39
CA SER A 548 -4.08 -42.44 -0.72
C SER A 548 -5.09 -41.81 -1.69
N SER A 549 -5.91 -40.86 -1.23
CA SER A 549 -6.98 -40.22 -2.00
C SER A 549 -7.28 -38.83 -1.43
N THR A 550 -7.96 -37.99 -2.21
CA THR A 550 -8.51 -36.74 -1.68
C THR A 550 -9.84 -36.99 -0.98
N GLU A 551 -10.16 -36.17 0.01
CA GLU A 551 -11.41 -36.20 0.75
C GLU A 551 -12.21 -34.93 0.50
N GLY A 552 -13.54 -35.06 0.33
CA GLY A 552 -14.44 -33.93 0.17
C GLY A 552 -14.73 -33.56 -1.29
N LYS A 553 -15.65 -32.62 -1.48
CA LYS A 553 -16.04 -32.12 -2.80
C LYS A 553 -15.01 -31.13 -3.31
N ILE A 554 -14.51 -31.34 -4.53
CA ILE A 554 -13.63 -30.39 -5.22
C ILE A 554 -14.35 -29.06 -5.39
N LEU A 555 -13.74 -28.01 -4.86
CA LEU A 555 -14.19 -26.62 -4.99
C LEU A 555 -13.43 -25.90 -6.10
N LEU A 556 -12.12 -26.12 -6.16
CA LEU A 556 -11.20 -25.50 -7.09
C LEU A 556 -9.97 -26.40 -7.27
N ALA A 557 -9.51 -26.59 -8.50
CA ALA A 557 -8.23 -27.24 -8.79
C ALA A 557 -7.47 -26.45 -9.86
N PHE A 558 -6.16 -26.28 -9.73
CA PHE A 558 -5.39 -25.47 -10.69
C PHE A 558 -3.89 -25.73 -10.64
N ASP A 559 -3.20 -25.39 -11.74
CA ASP A 559 -1.74 -25.36 -11.87
C ASP A 559 -1.25 -23.99 -12.36
N ASP A 560 -0.08 -23.93 -13.01
CA ASP A 560 0.48 -22.69 -13.60
C ASP A 560 -0.08 -22.35 -15.00
N LYS A 561 -1.05 -23.10 -15.50
CA LYS A 561 -1.59 -23.00 -16.88
C LYS A 561 -3.12 -23.10 -16.95
N TYR A 562 -3.73 -23.98 -16.17
CA TYR A 562 -5.14 -24.35 -16.23
C TYR A 562 -5.78 -24.40 -14.84
N SER A 563 -7.09 -24.19 -14.81
CA SER A 563 -7.92 -24.29 -13.62
C SER A 563 -9.24 -24.97 -13.95
N TYR A 564 -9.77 -25.63 -12.93
CA TYR A 564 -11.08 -26.22 -12.89
C TYR A 564 -11.81 -25.68 -11.67
N PHE A 565 -12.91 -24.97 -11.90
CA PHE A 565 -13.64 -24.28 -10.85
C PHE A 565 -15.13 -24.66 -10.81
N PRO A 566 -15.48 -25.86 -10.31
CA PRO A 566 -16.87 -26.32 -10.18
C PRO A 566 -17.79 -25.34 -9.46
N LEU A 567 -17.24 -24.57 -8.51
CA LEU A 567 -18.01 -23.61 -7.73
C LEU A 567 -18.56 -22.46 -8.59
N LEU A 568 -17.76 -21.98 -9.56
CA LEU A 568 -18.10 -20.83 -10.41
C LEU A 568 -18.61 -21.20 -11.80
N ASN A 569 -18.25 -22.36 -12.34
CA ASN A 569 -18.60 -22.77 -13.69
C ASN A 569 -19.56 -23.98 -13.66
N LYS A 570 -20.73 -23.85 -14.33
CA LYS A 570 -21.44 -25.04 -14.80
C LYS A 570 -20.59 -25.66 -15.91
N ILE A 571 -20.40 -26.97 -15.89
CA ILE A 571 -19.49 -27.72 -16.75
C ILE A 571 -19.71 -27.32 -18.23
N GLU A 572 -18.81 -26.51 -18.81
CA GLU A 572 -18.86 -26.15 -20.23
C GLU A 572 -17.69 -26.81 -20.98
N ASN A 573 -18.05 -27.82 -21.80
CA ASN A 573 -17.39 -28.34 -23.01
C ASN A 573 -15.85 -28.50 -23.04
N ASN A 574 -15.36 -29.54 -22.37
CA ASN A 574 -14.57 -30.69 -22.88
C ASN A 574 -13.67 -30.62 -24.14
N LYS A 575 -13.08 -29.49 -24.56
CA LYS A 575 -12.14 -29.51 -25.71
C LYS A 575 -10.66 -29.36 -25.39
N ASN A 576 -10.27 -28.98 -24.16
CA ASN A 576 -8.87 -28.95 -23.71
C ASN A 576 -8.78 -29.28 -22.21
N LYS A 577 -8.99 -30.55 -21.85
CA LYS A 577 -8.85 -31.01 -20.46
C LYS A 577 -7.36 -31.05 -20.09
N PRO A 578 -6.92 -30.43 -18.97
CA PRO A 578 -5.54 -30.57 -18.51
C PRO A 578 -5.21 -32.04 -18.20
N ILE A 579 -3.93 -32.41 -18.25
CA ILE A 579 -3.47 -33.80 -18.04
C ILE A 579 -3.98 -34.38 -16.71
N TRP A 580 -4.07 -33.53 -15.68
CA TRP A 580 -4.59 -33.92 -14.38
C TRP A 580 -6.12 -33.99 -14.29
N TRP A 581 -6.86 -33.56 -15.30
CA TRP A 581 -8.31 -33.73 -15.32
C TRP A 581 -8.73 -35.19 -15.18
N ASN A 582 -8.05 -36.07 -15.94
CA ASN A 582 -8.31 -37.51 -15.89
C ASN A 582 -7.94 -38.13 -14.53
N ILE A 583 -7.25 -37.38 -13.68
CA ILE A 583 -6.94 -37.76 -12.30
C ILE A 583 -8.10 -37.37 -11.38
N LEU A 584 -8.75 -36.22 -11.60
CA LEU A 584 -9.95 -35.85 -10.84
C LEU A 584 -11.11 -36.82 -11.04
N ASP A 585 -11.16 -37.52 -12.17
CA ASP A 585 -12.15 -38.57 -12.43
C ASP A 585 -11.77 -39.92 -11.77
N LYS A 586 -10.54 -40.04 -11.22
CA LYS A 586 -9.96 -41.28 -10.64
C LYS A 586 -9.66 -41.20 -9.14
N ILE A 587 -9.54 -39.99 -8.60
CA ILE A 587 -9.46 -39.69 -7.17
C ILE A 587 -10.87 -39.34 -6.70
#